data_AF-A0A8T8LMW7-F1
#
_entry.id   AF-A0A8T8LMW7-F1
#
_cell.length_a   1.000
_cell.length_b   1.000
_cell.length_c   1.000
_cell.angle_alpha   90.00
_cell.angle_beta   90.00
_cell.angle_gamma   90.00
#
_symmetry.space_group_name_H-M   'P 1'
#
loop_
_entity.id
_entity.type
_entity.pdbx_description
1 polymer ?
#
loop_
_entity_poly.entity_id
_entity_poly.type
_entity_poly.pdbx_seq_one_letter_code
_entity_poly.pdbx_strand_id
1 'polypeptide(L)'
;MSHGPLDEDAVESYREAGAVLVEAVNEAREMVEPGRTHLEVAEWTEDFVREQGAGLAFPVNISVDPEASHATPGRDDETEFGEEMVCLDVGVHVDGYIADAAVTVDHSGNPELVEAAEMALEAALDEAGPGVEVGVVGQAIEDVIRGYGYTPVLNLSGHGVERYDAHTGPTVPNRGVDRSVELEPGQAVAIEPFATDGRGKVGEGTVEEIFEQQGSASVRDRRARQALEEIEAFDDLPFAARWLETDRAEMALRRLKQANAIKGYPVLKEDDDALVSQAEHTLLVTEDGVEVTTAGIHGFDD
;
A
#
# COMPACT_ATOMS: atom_id res chain seq x y z
N MET A 1 13.74 -17.63 9.78
CA MET A 1 15.08 -17.92 9.20
C MET A 1 15.84 -16.62 9.35
N SER A 2 17.10 -16.61 9.76
CA SER A 2 17.88 -15.36 9.83
C SER A 2 17.96 -14.79 8.42
N HIS A 3 17.47 -13.57 8.20
CA HIS A 3 17.46 -12.92 6.88
C HIS A 3 18.89 -12.73 6.34
N GLY A 4 19.86 -12.48 7.23
CA GLY A 4 21.23 -12.18 6.82
C GLY A 4 21.31 -10.80 6.14
N PRO A 5 22.50 -10.25 5.87
CA PRO A 5 22.60 -8.96 5.19
C PRO A 5 21.98 -9.04 3.79
N LEU A 6 21.24 -8.00 3.38
CA LEU A 6 20.77 -7.84 2.01
C LEU A 6 21.97 -7.81 1.05
N ASP A 7 21.80 -8.45 -0.10
CA ASP A 7 22.78 -8.39 -1.19
C ASP A 7 22.87 -6.94 -1.72
N GLU A 8 24.07 -6.49 -2.14
CA GLU A 8 24.28 -5.11 -2.60
C GLU A 8 23.38 -4.76 -3.79
N ASP A 9 23.16 -5.69 -4.72
CA ASP A 9 22.28 -5.46 -5.88
C ASP A 9 20.81 -5.31 -5.42
N ALA A 10 20.38 -6.07 -4.41
CA ALA A 10 19.04 -5.96 -3.84
C ALA A 10 18.80 -4.61 -3.16
N VAL A 11 19.78 -4.12 -2.38
CA VAL A 11 19.71 -2.82 -1.74
C VAL A 11 19.58 -1.70 -2.77
N GLU A 12 20.34 -1.77 -3.86
CA GLU A 12 20.25 -0.77 -4.93
C GLU A 12 18.87 -0.80 -5.62
N SER A 13 18.31 -1.99 -5.87
CA SER A 13 16.95 -2.10 -6.42
C SER A 13 15.88 -1.50 -5.49
N TYR A 14 15.99 -1.70 -4.17
CA TYR A 14 15.07 -1.06 -3.21
C TYR A 14 15.19 0.47 -3.22
N ARG A 15 16.42 1.00 -3.34
CA ARG A 15 16.65 2.45 -3.45
C ARG A 15 16.13 3.03 -4.75
N GLU A 16 16.34 2.34 -5.87
CA GLU A 16 15.86 2.77 -7.18
C GLU A 16 14.32 2.76 -7.22
N ALA A 17 13.69 1.69 -6.71
CA ALA A 17 12.24 1.63 -6.56
C ALA A 17 11.71 2.76 -5.67
N GLY A 18 12.38 3.02 -4.54
CA GLY A 18 12.03 4.10 -3.62
C GLY A 18 12.13 5.48 -4.28
N ALA A 19 13.20 5.76 -5.02
CA ALA A 19 13.39 7.04 -5.71
C ALA A 19 12.29 7.29 -6.76
N VAL A 20 11.95 6.29 -7.58
CA VAL A 20 10.86 6.40 -8.57
C VAL A 20 9.51 6.61 -7.86
N LEU A 21 9.27 5.88 -6.78
CA LEU A 21 8.05 6.01 -5.99
C LEU A 21 7.89 7.41 -5.39
N VAL A 22 8.96 7.99 -4.84
CA VAL A 22 8.96 9.33 -4.26
C VAL A 22 8.56 10.37 -5.32
N GLU A 23 9.12 10.29 -6.53
CA GLU A 23 8.73 11.17 -7.63
C GLU A 23 7.26 10.97 -8.02
N ALA A 24 6.83 9.72 -8.19
CA ALA A 24 5.47 9.38 -8.59
C ALA A 24 4.42 9.88 -7.59
N VAL A 25 4.60 9.61 -6.29
CA VAL A 25 3.68 10.04 -5.23
C VAL A 25 3.62 11.56 -5.13
N ASN A 26 4.77 12.24 -5.19
CA ASN A 26 4.83 13.69 -5.08
C ASN A 26 4.15 14.42 -6.24
N GLU A 27 4.23 13.89 -7.46
CA GLU A 27 3.51 14.46 -8.60
C GLU A 27 2.02 14.05 -8.59
N ALA A 28 1.70 12.81 -8.26
CA ALA A 28 0.34 12.29 -8.23
C ALA A 28 -0.53 12.97 -7.15
N ARG A 29 0.01 13.26 -5.96
CA ARG A 29 -0.74 13.96 -4.90
C ARG A 29 -1.15 15.38 -5.31
N GLU A 30 -0.33 16.07 -6.10
CA GLU A 30 -0.68 17.39 -6.66
C GLU A 30 -1.80 17.28 -7.71
N MET A 31 -2.00 16.10 -8.27
CA MET A 31 -3.09 15.84 -9.21
C MET A 31 -4.43 15.54 -8.53
N VAL A 32 -4.44 15.22 -7.23
CA VAL A 32 -5.66 15.00 -6.45
C VAL A 32 -6.31 16.36 -6.17
N GLU A 33 -7.06 16.85 -7.15
CA GLU A 33 -7.75 18.14 -7.12
C GLU A 33 -9.20 18.02 -7.61
N PRO A 34 -10.14 18.83 -7.06
CA PRO A 34 -11.54 18.77 -7.45
C PRO A 34 -11.78 18.84 -8.97
N GLY A 35 -12.56 17.90 -9.50
CA GLY A 35 -12.91 17.84 -10.92
C GLY A 35 -11.92 17.07 -11.81
N ARG A 36 -10.84 16.50 -11.28
CA ARG A 36 -10.07 15.45 -11.96
C ARG A 36 -10.62 14.08 -11.57
N THR A 37 -10.61 13.13 -12.49
CA THR A 37 -11.08 11.76 -12.20
C THR A 37 -10.04 10.95 -11.43
N HIS A 38 -10.50 10.00 -10.61
CA HIS A 38 -9.62 9.05 -9.93
C HIS A 38 -8.82 8.24 -10.96
N LEU A 39 -9.48 7.86 -12.06
CA LEU A 39 -8.87 7.08 -13.14
C LEU A 39 -7.71 7.83 -13.80
N GLU A 40 -7.86 9.14 -14.07
CA GLU A 40 -6.78 9.95 -14.63
C GLU A 40 -5.54 9.97 -13.73
N VAL A 41 -5.70 10.07 -12.41
CA VAL A 41 -4.57 10.07 -11.46
C VAL A 41 -3.93 8.68 -11.39
N ALA A 42 -4.74 7.62 -11.30
CA ALA A 42 -4.23 6.26 -11.24
C ALA A 42 -3.47 5.87 -12.52
N GLU A 43 -4.02 6.14 -13.71
CA GLU A 43 -3.37 5.82 -14.99
C GLU A 43 -2.11 6.66 -15.19
N TRP A 44 -2.15 7.96 -14.86
CA TRP A 44 -0.96 8.81 -14.95
C TRP A 44 0.18 8.29 -14.07
N THR A 45 -0.12 7.96 -12.82
CA THR A 45 0.88 7.48 -11.85
C THR A 45 1.50 6.16 -12.32
N GLU A 46 0.68 5.23 -12.80
CA GLU A 46 1.15 3.94 -13.30
C GLU A 46 1.99 4.06 -14.56
N ASP A 47 1.60 4.93 -15.49
CA ASP A 47 2.36 5.18 -16.71
C ASP A 47 3.68 5.88 -16.40
N PHE A 48 3.69 6.85 -15.48
CA PHE A 48 4.91 7.50 -15.01
C PHE A 48 5.93 6.47 -14.50
N VAL A 49 5.52 5.57 -13.59
CA VAL A 49 6.42 4.54 -13.05
C VAL A 49 6.97 3.64 -14.16
N ARG A 50 6.13 3.22 -15.11
CA ARG A 50 6.57 2.41 -16.27
C ARG A 50 7.53 3.16 -17.18
N GLU A 51 7.32 4.45 -17.39
CA GLU A 51 8.19 5.31 -18.21
C GLU A 51 9.58 5.51 -17.59
N GLN A 52 9.67 5.47 -16.25
CA GLN A 52 10.93 5.48 -15.51
C GLN A 52 11.67 4.13 -15.54
N GLY A 53 11.08 3.09 -16.14
CA GLY A 53 11.69 1.77 -16.27
C GLY A 53 11.48 0.85 -15.06
N ALA A 54 10.62 1.25 -14.12
CA ALA A 54 10.22 0.43 -12.98
C ALA A 54 8.88 -0.29 -13.24
N GLY A 55 8.56 -1.26 -12.39
CA GLY A 55 7.28 -1.97 -12.40
C GLY A 55 6.37 -1.50 -11.26
N LEU A 56 5.08 -1.82 -11.36
CA LEU A 56 4.11 -1.59 -10.29
C LEU A 56 4.10 -2.81 -9.37
N ALA A 57 4.29 -2.61 -8.07
CA ALA A 57 4.17 -3.67 -7.07
C ALA A 57 2.71 -4.05 -6.81
N PHE A 58 1.80 -3.08 -6.95
CA PHE A 58 0.36 -3.26 -6.90
C PHE A 58 -0.33 -2.07 -7.57
N PRO A 59 -1.65 -2.13 -7.86
CA PRO A 59 -2.38 -1.01 -8.48
C PRO A 59 -2.36 0.26 -7.65
N VAL A 60 -2.38 1.43 -8.26
CA VAL A 60 -2.48 2.68 -7.49
C VAL A 60 -3.79 2.71 -6.70
N ASN A 61 -3.65 2.78 -5.39
CA ASN A 61 -4.74 2.79 -4.44
C ASN A 61 -5.17 4.25 -4.20
N ILE A 62 -6.47 4.52 -4.35
CA ILE A 62 -7.11 5.82 -4.12
C ILE A 62 -8.33 5.56 -3.24
N SER A 63 -8.12 5.63 -1.94
CA SER A 63 -9.18 5.40 -0.94
C SER A 63 -9.75 6.74 -0.49
N VAL A 64 -11.09 6.86 -0.53
CA VAL A 64 -11.80 8.12 -0.22
C VAL A 64 -12.63 8.01 1.05
N ASP A 65 -12.53 9.04 1.90
CA ASP A 65 -13.28 9.22 3.15
C ASP A 65 -13.21 7.99 4.09
N PRO A 66 -14.20 7.07 4.17
CA PRO A 66 -14.10 5.91 5.06
C PRO A 66 -13.36 4.73 4.46
N GLU A 67 -12.96 4.80 3.19
CA GLU A 67 -12.12 3.76 2.59
C GLU A 67 -10.71 3.88 3.16
N ALA A 68 -10.18 2.76 3.63
CA ALA A 68 -8.85 2.70 4.24
C ALA A 68 -7.79 2.15 3.29
N SER A 69 -8.13 1.15 2.46
CA SER A 69 -7.19 0.53 1.52
C SER A 69 -7.94 -0.31 0.46
N HIS A 70 -7.21 -0.76 -0.56
CA HIS A 70 -7.63 -1.60 -1.68
C HIS A 70 -8.62 -0.97 -2.66
N ALA A 71 -8.84 0.35 -2.60
CA ALA A 71 -9.67 1.07 -3.57
C ALA A 71 -8.81 1.47 -4.76
N THR A 72 -9.21 1.11 -5.98
CA THR A 72 -8.60 1.62 -7.23
C THR A 72 -9.73 1.81 -8.25
N PRO A 73 -9.68 2.84 -9.11
CA PRO A 73 -10.72 3.07 -10.09
C PRO A 73 -10.85 1.90 -11.07
N GLY A 74 -12.08 1.61 -11.44
CA GLY A 74 -12.41 0.62 -12.47
C GLY A 74 -12.14 1.14 -13.88
N ARG A 75 -12.32 0.26 -14.88
CA ARG A 75 -12.27 0.69 -16.29
C ARG A 75 -13.47 1.61 -16.58
N ASP A 76 -13.21 2.71 -17.29
CA ASP A 76 -14.21 3.74 -17.63
C ASP A 76 -14.84 4.42 -16.38
N ASP A 77 -14.14 4.45 -15.24
CA ASP A 77 -14.57 5.18 -14.05
C ASP A 77 -14.48 6.70 -14.27
N GLU A 78 -15.63 7.38 -14.17
CA GLU A 78 -15.77 8.83 -14.34
C GLU A 78 -15.89 9.56 -12.99
N THR A 79 -15.60 8.90 -11.86
CA THR A 79 -15.65 9.51 -10.53
C THR A 79 -14.59 10.59 -10.41
N GLU A 80 -15.04 11.82 -10.16
CA GLU A 80 -14.21 13.01 -9.97
C GLU A 80 -13.94 13.24 -8.48
N PHE A 81 -12.74 13.67 -8.14
CA PHE A 81 -12.43 14.20 -6.81
C PHE A 81 -13.29 15.43 -6.51
N GLY A 82 -13.61 15.61 -5.23
CA GLY A 82 -14.38 16.70 -4.65
C GLY A 82 -13.73 17.20 -3.36
N GLU A 83 -14.55 17.39 -2.32
CA GLU A 83 -14.12 17.91 -1.01
C GLU A 83 -13.93 16.74 0.00
N GLU A 84 -13.23 15.69 -0.43
CA GLU A 84 -13.00 14.48 0.37
C GLU A 84 -11.59 14.40 0.96
N MET A 85 -11.40 13.47 1.90
CA MET A 85 -10.08 12.98 2.31
C MET A 85 -9.67 11.82 1.41
N VAL A 86 -8.46 11.88 0.84
CA VAL A 86 -7.98 10.89 -0.13
C VAL A 86 -6.65 10.31 0.32
N CYS A 87 -6.60 9.01 0.59
CA CYS A 87 -5.34 8.27 0.75
C CYS A 87 -4.87 7.78 -0.62
N LEU A 88 -3.70 8.25 -1.04
CA LEU A 88 -3.00 7.80 -2.24
C LEU A 88 -1.88 6.85 -1.81
N ASP A 89 -1.95 5.61 -2.26
CA ASP A 89 -1.04 4.53 -1.89
C ASP A 89 -0.48 3.87 -3.17
N VAL A 90 0.85 3.83 -3.29
CA VAL A 90 1.56 3.49 -4.52
C VAL A 90 2.69 2.52 -4.23
N GLY A 91 2.66 1.36 -4.90
CA GLY A 91 3.73 0.37 -4.86
C GLY A 91 4.54 0.34 -6.14
N VAL A 92 5.87 0.44 -6.03
CA VAL A 92 6.82 0.39 -7.15
C VAL A 92 7.82 -0.74 -6.91
N HIS A 93 8.31 -1.38 -7.96
CA HIS A 93 9.41 -2.32 -7.84
C HIS A 93 10.48 -2.17 -8.93
N VAL A 94 11.71 -2.53 -8.60
CA VAL A 94 12.80 -2.76 -9.55
C VAL A 94 13.30 -4.20 -9.37
N ASP A 95 13.30 -4.99 -10.43
CA ASP A 95 13.63 -6.43 -10.40
C ASP A 95 12.85 -7.25 -9.35
N GLY A 96 11.67 -6.77 -8.98
CA GLY A 96 10.78 -7.35 -7.97
C GLY A 96 11.01 -6.84 -6.54
N TYR A 97 12.05 -6.04 -6.26
CA TYR A 97 12.26 -5.44 -4.95
C TYR A 97 11.38 -4.21 -4.79
N ILE A 98 10.52 -4.24 -3.77
CA ILE A 98 9.36 -3.36 -3.64
C ILE A 98 9.66 -2.17 -2.75
N ALA A 99 9.25 -0.99 -3.21
CA ALA A 99 9.03 0.18 -2.39
C ALA A 99 7.51 0.43 -2.30
N ASP A 100 7.07 0.75 -1.10
CA ASP A 100 5.68 0.96 -0.71
C ASP A 100 5.57 2.26 0.11
N ALA A 101 4.64 3.12 -0.26
CA ALA A 101 4.36 4.35 0.45
C ALA A 101 3.00 4.93 0.09
N ALA A 102 2.46 5.65 1.07
CA ALA A 102 1.15 6.28 1.01
C ALA A 102 1.20 7.67 1.64
N VAL A 103 0.34 8.56 1.12
CA VAL A 103 0.12 9.92 1.62
C VAL A 103 -1.37 10.24 1.61
N THR A 104 -1.82 11.05 2.58
CA THR A 104 -3.19 11.56 2.60
C THR A 104 -3.26 13.00 2.10
N VAL A 105 -4.14 13.25 1.13
CA VAL A 105 -4.52 14.59 0.66
C VAL A 105 -5.87 14.95 1.27
N ASP A 106 -5.93 16.07 2.00
CA ASP A 106 -7.14 16.52 2.69
C ASP A 106 -7.82 17.71 1.99
N HIS A 107 -8.97 17.45 1.36
CA HIS A 107 -9.93 18.49 0.94
C HIS A 107 -11.17 18.53 1.83
N SER A 108 -11.26 17.66 2.83
CA SER A 108 -12.40 17.53 3.76
C SER A 108 -12.37 18.56 4.91
N GLY A 109 -11.19 19.15 5.18
CA GLY A 109 -10.98 20.13 6.24
C GLY A 109 -10.68 19.51 7.60
N ASN A 110 -9.99 18.36 7.62
CA ASN A 110 -9.57 17.63 8.82
C ASN A 110 -8.04 17.46 8.86
N PRO A 111 -7.24 18.55 8.82
CA PRO A 111 -5.78 18.45 8.71
C PRO A 111 -5.12 17.81 9.94
N GLU A 112 -5.73 17.93 11.13
CA GLU A 112 -5.22 17.29 12.37
C GLU A 112 -5.27 15.76 12.28
N LEU A 113 -6.18 15.19 11.46
CA LEU A 113 -6.25 13.74 11.26
C LEU A 113 -5.08 13.26 10.39
N VAL A 114 -4.75 13.99 9.32
CA VAL A 114 -3.56 13.73 8.49
C VAL A 114 -2.28 13.85 9.32
N GLU A 115 -2.14 14.93 10.07
CA GLU A 115 -0.99 15.16 10.96
C GLU A 115 -0.85 14.02 12.00
N ALA A 116 -1.96 13.47 12.50
CA ALA A 116 -1.91 12.34 13.43
C ALA A 116 -1.29 11.07 12.81
N ALA A 117 -1.55 10.78 11.53
CA ALA A 117 -0.94 9.65 10.83
C ALA A 117 0.54 9.92 10.50
N GLU A 118 0.87 11.13 10.01
CA GLU A 118 2.24 11.53 9.68
C GLU A 118 3.14 11.51 10.92
N MET A 119 2.71 12.10 12.03
CA MET A 119 3.48 12.14 13.27
C MET A 119 3.58 10.77 13.94
N ALA A 120 2.59 9.90 13.72
CA ALA A 120 2.69 8.51 14.16
C ALA A 120 3.72 7.72 13.35
N LEU A 121 3.85 8.00 12.06
CA LEU A 121 4.87 7.42 11.21
C LEU A 121 6.26 7.90 11.63
N GLU A 122 6.45 9.20 11.83
CA GLU A 122 7.71 9.77 12.33
C GLU A 122 8.14 9.09 13.64
N ALA A 123 7.24 8.99 14.62
CA ALA A 123 7.53 8.32 15.89
C ALA A 123 7.81 6.82 15.74
N ALA A 124 7.15 6.15 14.80
CA ALA A 124 7.39 4.73 14.50
C ALA A 124 8.79 4.51 13.92
N LEU A 125 9.23 5.41 13.03
CA LEU A 125 10.56 5.36 12.40
C LEU A 125 11.67 5.66 13.40
N ASP A 126 11.45 6.57 14.34
CA ASP A 126 12.39 6.86 15.44
C ASP A 126 12.62 5.65 16.36
N GLU A 127 11.60 4.82 16.56
CA GLU A 127 11.70 3.58 17.34
C GLU A 127 12.23 2.39 16.51
N ALA A 128 12.06 2.39 15.19
CA ALA A 128 12.43 1.28 14.34
C ALA A 128 13.96 1.05 14.30
N GLY A 129 14.37 -0.22 14.45
CA GLY A 129 15.79 -0.57 14.44
C GLY A 129 16.04 -2.05 14.58
N PRO A 130 17.27 -2.52 14.27
CA PRO A 130 17.62 -3.92 14.39
C PRO A 130 17.48 -4.40 15.85
N GLY A 131 16.75 -5.50 16.04
CA GLY A 131 16.44 -6.07 17.36
C GLY A 131 15.28 -5.38 18.09
N VAL A 132 14.64 -4.37 17.50
CA VAL A 132 13.45 -3.76 18.08
C VAL A 132 12.22 -4.62 17.81
N GLU A 133 11.44 -4.88 18.86
CA GLU A 133 10.16 -5.59 18.74
C GLU A 133 9.13 -4.74 17.99
N VAL A 134 8.46 -5.31 16.97
CA VAL A 134 7.43 -4.57 16.19
C VAL A 134 6.25 -4.09 17.05
N GLY A 135 6.02 -4.70 18.21
CA GLY A 135 5.07 -4.22 19.21
C GLY A 135 5.46 -2.90 19.88
N VAL A 136 6.76 -2.54 19.91
CA VAL A 136 7.26 -1.24 20.39
C VAL A 136 6.95 -0.16 19.36
N VAL A 137 7.25 -0.43 18.08
CA VAL A 137 6.88 0.43 16.94
C VAL A 137 5.37 0.70 16.95
N GLY A 138 4.56 -0.35 17.11
CA GLY A 138 3.12 -0.21 17.22
C GLY A 138 2.62 0.58 18.44
N GLN A 139 3.35 0.53 19.57
CA GLN A 139 3.02 1.35 20.73
C GLN A 139 3.24 2.83 20.46
N ALA A 140 4.33 3.19 19.76
CA ALA A 140 4.61 4.58 19.38
C ALA A 140 3.51 5.12 18.47
N ILE A 141 3.09 4.33 17.47
CA ILE A 141 1.96 4.65 16.59
C ILE A 141 0.68 4.93 17.40
N GLU A 142 0.30 3.99 18.27
CA GLU A 142 -0.93 4.12 19.05
C GLU A 142 -0.90 5.30 20.01
N ASP A 143 0.24 5.55 20.68
CA ASP A 143 0.37 6.66 21.62
C ASP A 143 0.24 8.02 20.93
N VAL A 144 0.83 8.18 19.73
CA VAL A 144 0.70 9.42 18.96
C VAL A 144 -0.73 9.62 18.46
N ILE A 145 -1.32 8.63 17.76
CA ILE A 145 -2.67 8.77 17.20
C ILE A 145 -3.70 9.07 18.31
N ARG A 146 -3.60 8.38 19.45
CA ARG A 146 -4.47 8.66 20.61
C ARG A 146 -4.19 10.00 21.26
N GLY A 147 -2.95 10.48 21.21
CA GLY A 147 -2.54 11.80 21.69
C GLY A 147 -3.23 12.95 20.94
N TYR A 148 -3.46 12.79 19.64
CA TYR A 148 -4.26 13.69 18.80
C TYR A 148 -5.77 13.56 19.04
N GLY A 149 -6.22 12.54 19.79
CA GLY A 149 -7.64 12.29 20.07
C GLY A 149 -8.34 11.41 19.04
N TYR A 150 -7.59 10.80 18.11
CA TYR A 150 -8.09 9.86 17.11
C TYR A 150 -7.87 8.41 17.55
N THR A 151 -8.36 7.47 16.73
CA THR A 151 -8.21 6.04 16.96
C THR A 151 -7.34 5.41 15.88
N PRO A 152 -6.31 4.61 16.23
CA PRO A 152 -5.59 3.83 15.23
C PRO A 152 -6.48 2.71 14.66
N VAL A 153 -6.37 2.42 13.36
CA VAL A 153 -7.08 1.26 12.77
C VAL A 153 -6.37 -0.03 13.18
N LEU A 154 -6.98 -0.78 14.12
CA LEU A 154 -6.30 -1.85 14.86
C LEU A 154 -6.16 -3.17 14.09
N ASN A 155 -6.89 -3.32 12.98
CA ASN A 155 -6.86 -4.51 12.13
C ASN A 155 -6.25 -4.26 10.75
N LEU A 156 -5.53 -3.15 10.60
CA LEU A 156 -4.54 -2.91 9.56
C LEU A 156 -3.16 -2.81 10.21
N SER A 157 -2.11 -3.04 9.43
CA SER A 157 -0.75 -3.21 9.94
C SER A 157 0.24 -3.21 8.81
N GLY A 158 1.37 -2.53 9.00
CA GLY A 158 2.54 -2.65 8.14
C GLY A 158 3.02 -4.09 8.02
N HIS A 159 3.92 -4.30 7.06
CA HIS A 159 4.33 -5.64 6.65
C HIS A 159 5.77 -5.67 6.14
N GLY A 160 6.32 -6.87 6.04
CA GLY A 160 7.53 -7.07 5.27
C GLY A 160 7.23 -6.95 3.77
N VAL A 161 8.25 -6.57 3.00
CA VAL A 161 8.21 -6.62 1.54
C VAL A 161 9.42 -7.40 1.05
N GLU A 162 9.20 -8.39 0.18
CA GLU A 162 10.26 -9.20 -0.42
C GLU A 162 10.17 -9.13 -1.96
N ARG A 163 11.13 -9.79 -2.62
CA ARG A 163 11.18 -9.82 -4.07
C ARG A 163 9.94 -10.49 -4.66
N TYR A 164 9.12 -9.73 -5.38
CA TYR A 164 7.83 -10.12 -5.95
C TYR A 164 6.77 -10.55 -4.92
N ASP A 165 6.93 -10.14 -3.66
CA ASP A 165 5.94 -10.40 -2.60
C ASP A 165 5.73 -9.14 -1.77
N ALA A 166 4.61 -8.47 -2.03
CA ALA A 166 4.24 -7.23 -1.37
C ALA A 166 3.84 -7.43 0.10
N HIS A 167 3.56 -8.66 0.55
CA HIS A 167 3.02 -8.89 1.90
C HIS A 167 3.71 -10.08 2.58
N THR A 168 4.86 -9.82 3.19
CA THR A 168 5.61 -10.81 3.97
C THR A 168 5.66 -10.45 5.46
N GLY A 169 6.43 -11.23 6.22
CA GLY A 169 6.70 -10.90 7.62
C GLY A 169 7.85 -9.90 7.74
N PRO A 170 7.88 -9.08 8.81
CA PRO A 170 6.99 -9.12 9.96
C PRO A 170 5.73 -8.28 9.76
N THR A 171 4.65 -8.63 10.45
CA THR A 171 3.49 -7.74 10.58
C THR A 171 3.78 -6.69 11.65
N VAL A 172 3.71 -5.41 11.29
CA VAL A 172 3.93 -4.25 12.16
C VAL A 172 2.58 -3.68 12.61
N PRO A 173 2.12 -3.97 13.84
CA PRO A 173 0.78 -3.57 14.28
C PRO A 173 0.68 -2.04 14.50
N ASN A 174 -0.51 -1.47 14.27
CA ASN A 174 -0.85 -0.08 14.63
C ASN A 174 -1.19 0.09 16.14
N ARG A 175 -0.63 -0.76 16.99
CA ARG A 175 -0.84 -0.76 18.44
C ARG A 175 0.26 -1.47 19.19
N GLY A 176 0.36 -1.18 20.49
CA GLY A 176 1.25 -1.90 21.38
C GLY A 176 0.92 -3.39 21.47
N VAL A 177 1.94 -4.25 21.41
CA VAL A 177 1.81 -5.70 21.59
C VAL A 177 2.92 -6.23 22.50
N ASP A 178 2.54 -6.84 23.63
CA ASP A 178 3.48 -7.31 24.67
C ASP A 178 4.48 -8.39 24.23
N ARG A 179 4.18 -9.12 23.15
CA ARG A 179 5.03 -10.20 22.61
C ARG A 179 4.94 -10.18 21.10
N SER A 180 6.03 -9.81 20.45
CA SER A 180 6.08 -9.68 19.00
C SER A 180 7.40 -10.24 18.46
N VAL A 181 7.62 -10.07 17.16
CA VAL A 181 8.89 -10.42 16.52
C VAL A 181 9.79 -9.19 16.48
N GLU A 182 11.10 -9.42 16.44
CA GLU A 182 12.08 -8.35 16.27
C GLU A 182 12.25 -8.02 14.79
N LEU A 183 12.51 -6.75 14.49
CA LEU A 183 13.05 -6.33 13.20
C LEU A 183 14.48 -6.87 13.05
N GLU A 184 14.73 -7.64 12.00
CA GLU A 184 16.00 -8.30 11.75
C GLU A 184 16.77 -7.57 10.62
N PRO A 185 18.09 -7.38 10.75
CA PRO A 185 18.92 -6.93 9.64
C PRO A 185 18.67 -7.76 8.38
N GLY A 186 18.52 -7.04 7.26
CA GLY A 186 18.23 -7.59 5.94
C GLY A 186 16.75 -7.65 5.58
N GLN A 187 15.86 -7.14 6.43
CA GLN A 187 14.45 -6.97 6.10
C GLN A 187 14.21 -5.65 5.38
N ALA A 188 13.28 -5.66 4.42
CA ALA A 188 12.60 -4.47 3.96
C ALA A 188 11.18 -4.48 4.54
N VAL A 189 10.74 -3.36 5.11
CA VAL A 189 9.51 -3.28 5.89
C VAL A 189 8.77 -1.99 5.53
N ALA A 190 7.48 -2.13 5.27
CA ALA A 190 6.53 -1.03 5.14
C ALA A 190 5.93 -0.73 6.52
N ILE A 191 6.01 0.53 6.97
CA ILE A 191 5.40 1.02 8.21
C ILE A 191 4.31 2.01 7.82
N GLU A 192 3.05 1.64 8.10
CA GLU A 192 1.84 2.34 7.67
C GLU A 192 0.85 2.58 8.84
N PRO A 193 0.98 3.73 9.53
CA PRO A 193 -0.04 4.21 10.43
C PRO A 193 -1.33 4.61 9.74
N PHE A 194 -2.45 4.08 10.25
CA PHE A 194 -3.80 4.50 9.88
C PHE A 194 -4.50 5.14 11.08
N ALA A 195 -4.92 6.39 10.94
CA ALA A 195 -5.71 7.11 11.92
C ALA A 195 -7.15 7.27 11.44
N THR A 196 -8.11 7.24 12.37
CA THR A 196 -9.52 7.49 12.06
C THR A 196 -10.23 8.23 13.20
N ASP A 197 -11.25 9.01 12.85
CA ASP A 197 -12.22 9.58 13.79
C ASP A 197 -13.37 8.62 14.17
N GLY A 198 -13.31 7.38 13.65
CA GLY A 198 -14.21 6.28 13.97
C GLY A 198 -13.71 5.38 15.11
N ARG A 199 -14.14 4.11 15.05
CA ARG A 199 -13.83 3.11 16.09
C ARG A 199 -12.50 2.40 15.89
N GLY A 200 -11.80 2.65 14.79
CA GLY A 200 -10.49 2.04 14.51
C GLY A 200 -10.62 0.59 14.08
N LYS A 201 -11.66 0.26 13.30
CA LYS A 201 -11.82 -1.07 12.74
C LYS A 201 -12.38 -1.00 11.33
N VAL A 202 -11.74 -1.71 10.40
CA VAL A 202 -12.21 -1.83 9.02
C VAL A 202 -12.86 -3.18 8.71
N GLY A 203 -13.80 -3.17 7.79
CA GLY A 203 -14.48 -4.34 7.23
C GLY A 203 -14.37 -4.40 5.71
N GLU A 204 -14.57 -5.59 5.14
CA GLU A 204 -14.58 -5.78 3.69
C GLU A 204 -15.85 -5.20 3.06
N GLY A 205 -15.68 -4.33 2.07
CA GLY A 205 -16.74 -3.83 1.20
C GLY A 205 -17.18 -4.83 0.13
N THR A 206 -18.02 -4.37 -0.79
CA THR A 206 -18.53 -5.21 -1.90
C THR A 206 -17.82 -4.99 -3.23
N VAL A 207 -17.02 -3.92 -3.32
CA VAL A 207 -16.25 -3.55 -4.51
C VAL A 207 -14.88 -4.24 -4.42
N GLU A 208 -14.40 -4.77 -5.54
CA GLU A 208 -13.15 -5.50 -5.64
C GLU A 208 -12.62 -5.30 -7.07
N GLU A 209 -11.59 -4.48 -7.19
CA GLU A 209 -10.91 -4.20 -8.47
C GLU A 209 -9.46 -4.71 -8.48
N ILE A 210 -8.93 -5.11 -7.31
CA ILE A 210 -7.57 -5.63 -7.14
C ILE A 210 -7.62 -7.15 -6.94
N PHE A 211 -6.73 -7.85 -7.63
CA PHE A 211 -6.63 -9.31 -7.64
C PHE A 211 -5.17 -9.75 -7.59
N GLU A 212 -4.95 -10.99 -7.19
CA GLU A 212 -3.62 -11.61 -7.16
C GLU A 212 -3.74 -13.08 -7.56
N GLN A 213 -2.75 -13.58 -8.28
CA GLN A 213 -2.74 -14.97 -8.70
C GLN A 213 -2.61 -15.91 -7.49
N GLN A 214 -3.33 -17.03 -7.53
CA GLN A 214 -3.29 -18.07 -6.51
C GLN A 214 -2.85 -19.37 -7.16
N GLY A 215 -1.54 -19.61 -7.12
CA GLY A 215 -0.94 -20.81 -7.68
C GLY A 215 -1.30 -21.06 -9.15
N SER A 216 -1.24 -22.33 -9.57
CA SER A 216 -1.59 -22.70 -10.94
C SER A 216 -2.99 -23.31 -11.01
N ALA A 217 -3.80 -22.83 -11.96
CA ALA A 217 -5.15 -23.34 -12.20
C ALA A 217 -5.37 -23.70 -13.67
N SER A 218 -6.07 -24.81 -13.92
CA SER A 218 -6.50 -25.19 -15.27
C SER A 218 -7.95 -24.80 -15.49
N VAL A 219 -8.19 -23.82 -16.38
CA VAL A 219 -9.54 -23.32 -16.67
C VAL A 219 -9.93 -23.66 -18.10
N ARG A 220 -11.18 -24.11 -18.32
CA ARG A 220 -11.65 -24.49 -19.67
C ARG A 220 -12.13 -23.30 -20.50
N ASP A 221 -12.72 -22.30 -19.86
CA ASP A 221 -13.27 -21.13 -20.52
C ASP A 221 -12.16 -20.38 -21.27
N ARG A 222 -12.41 -20.03 -22.53
CA ARG A 222 -11.39 -19.42 -23.40
C ARG A 222 -10.97 -18.04 -22.89
N ARG A 223 -11.90 -17.22 -22.40
CA ARG A 223 -11.60 -15.86 -21.92
C ARG A 223 -10.88 -15.92 -20.59
N ALA A 224 -11.30 -16.81 -19.69
CA ALA A 224 -10.59 -17.02 -18.44
C ALA A 224 -9.14 -17.48 -18.66
N ARG A 225 -8.88 -18.33 -19.66
CA ARG A 225 -7.50 -18.70 -20.03
C ARG A 225 -6.70 -17.52 -20.58
N GLN A 226 -7.31 -16.70 -21.44
CA GLN A 226 -6.64 -15.51 -21.97
C GLN A 226 -6.28 -14.53 -20.85
N ALA A 227 -7.22 -14.26 -19.92
CA ALA A 227 -6.94 -13.45 -18.75
C ALA A 227 -5.82 -14.05 -17.88
N LEU A 228 -5.80 -15.38 -17.69
CA LEU A 228 -4.73 -16.03 -16.93
C LEU A 228 -3.36 -15.89 -17.60
N GLU A 229 -3.29 -15.97 -18.93
CA GLU A 229 -2.05 -15.72 -19.69
C GLU A 229 -1.54 -14.27 -19.53
N GLU A 230 -2.45 -13.30 -19.42
CA GLU A 230 -2.10 -11.90 -19.11
C GLU A 230 -1.64 -11.75 -17.64
N ILE A 231 -2.31 -12.43 -16.71
CA ILE A 231 -2.01 -12.37 -15.27
C ILE A 231 -0.62 -12.96 -14.94
N GLU A 232 -0.20 -14.00 -15.67
CA GLU A 232 1.14 -14.60 -15.52
C GLU A 232 2.28 -13.59 -15.76
N ALA A 233 2.01 -12.46 -16.43
CA ALA A 233 2.99 -11.40 -16.65
C ALA A 233 3.20 -10.46 -15.45
N PHE A 234 2.40 -10.60 -14.38
CA PHE A 234 2.52 -9.80 -13.16
C PHE A 234 3.39 -10.46 -12.08
N ASP A 235 4.03 -11.59 -12.37
CA ASP A 235 5.01 -12.24 -11.46
C ASP A 235 4.47 -12.45 -10.02
N ASP A 236 3.23 -12.93 -9.91
CA ASP A 236 2.48 -13.14 -8.65
C ASP A 236 2.14 -11.85 -7.85
N LEU A 237 2.51 -10.66 -8.34
CA LEU A 237 2.11 -9.38 -7.74
C LEU A 237 0.62 -9.06 -7.95
N PRO A 238 0.00 -8.28 -7.04
CA PRO A 238 -1.35 -7.78 -7.23
C PRO A 238 -1.52 -6.96 -8.51
N PHE A 239 -2.69 -7.06 -9.12
CA PHE A 239 -3.03 -6.38 -10.37
C PHE A 239 -4.47 -5.86 -10.37
N ALA A 240 -4.74 -4.82 -11.14
CA ALA A 240 -6.08 -4.26 -11.29
C ALA A 240 -6.84 -4.97 -12.40
N ALA A 241 -8.17 -5.11 -12.25
CA ALA A 241 -9.02 -5.61 -13.32
C ALA A 241 -8.90 -4.75 -14.59
N ARG A 242 -8.70 -3.43 -14.46
CA ARG A 242 -8.54 -2.53 -15.60
C ARG A 242 -7.25 -2.74 -16.40
N TRP A 243 -6.22 -3.38 -15.82
CA TRP A 243 -4.99 -3.72 -16.55
C TRP A 243 -5.17 -4.86 -17.56
N LEU A 244 -6.25 -5.62 -17.46
CA LEU A 244 -6.52 -6.74 -18.37
C LEU A 244 -7.16 -6.26 -19.67
N GLU A 245 -6.58 -6.69 -20.79
CA GLU A 245 -7.06 -6.37 -22.15
C GLU A 245 -8.04 -7.42 -22.68
N THR A 246 -8.20 -8.55 -21.99
CA THR A 246 -9.17 -9.58 -22.33
C THR A 246 -10.61 -9.03 -22.33
N ASP A 247 -11.32 -9.26 -23.45
CA ASP A 247 -12.76 -8.99 -23.58
C ASP A 247 -13.58 -9.53 -22.40
N ARG A 248 -14.34 -8.65 -21.74
CA ARG A 248 -15.16 -8.97 -20.55
C ARG A 248 -14.33 -9.51 -19.39
N ALA A 249 -13.23 -8.81 -19.05
CA ALA A 249 -12.32 -9.11 -17.96
C ALA A 249 -13.05 -9.49 -16.65
N GLU A 250 -14.05 -8.72 -16.20
CA GLU A 250 -14.83 -9.03 -15.00
C GLU A 250 -15.42 -10.46 -14.99
N MET A 251 -15.98 -10.89 -16.12
CA MET A 251 -16.56 -12.24 -16.23
C MET A 251 -15.47 -13.33 -16.22
N ALA A 252 -14.29 -13.02 -16.75
CA ALA A 252 -13.13 -13.91 -16.71
C ALA A 252 -12.61 -14.04 -15.27
N LEU A 253 -12.39 -12.91 -14.59
CA LEU A 253 -11.95 -12.83 -13.20
C LEU A 253 -12.89 -13.59 -12.25
N ARG A 254 -14.21 -13.39 -12.38
CA ARG A 254 -15.20 -14.16 -11.59
C ARG A 254 -15.06 -15.67 -11.75
N ARG A 255 -14.71 -16.16 -12.94
CA ARG A 255 -14.48 -17.60 -13.19
C ARG A 255 -13.15 -18.08 -12.63
N LEU A 256 -12.10 -17.26 -12.75
CA LEU A 256 -10.79 -17.53 -12.17
C LEU A 256 -10.90 -17.64 -10.63
N LYS A 257 -11.60 -16.70 -10.00
CA LYS A 257 -11.88 -16.73 -8.55
C LYS A 257 -12.67 -17.98 -8.14
N GLN A 258 -13.72 -18.35 -8.89
CA GLN A 258 -14.46 -19.60 -8.65
C GLN A 258 -13.61 -20.87 -8.81
N ALA A 259 -12.56 -20.80 -9.63
CA ALA A 259 -11.59 -21.88 -9.81
C ALA A 259 -10.47 -21.86 -8.75
N ASN A 260 -10.48 -20.89 -7.82
CA ASN A 260 -9.39 -20.59 -6.89
C ASN A 260 -8.04 -20.33 -7.59
N ALA A 261 -8.10 -19.77 -8.81
CA ALA A 261 -6.92 -19.39 -9.59
C ALA A 261 -6.37 -18.02 -9.21
N ILE A 262 -7.24 -17.18 -8.62
CA ILE A 262 -6.92 -15.84 -8.14
C ILE A 262 -7.68 -15.60 -6.84
N LYS A 263 -7.15 -14.70 -6.02
CA LYS A 263 -7.83 -14.06 -4.90
C LYS A 263 -8.14 -12.63 -5.32
N GLY A 264 -9.18 -12.04 -4.74
CA GLY A 264 -9.42 -10.61 -4.90
C GLY A 264 -9.40 -9.92 -3.54
N TYR A 265 -9.12 -8.62 -3.59
CA TYR A 265 -8.93 -7.74 -2.45
C TYR A 265 -10.08 -6.73 -2.44
N PRO A 266 -11.11 -6.95 -1.59
CA PRO A 266 -12.19 -5.99 -1.47
C PRO A 266 -11.69 -4.71 -0.82
N VAL A 267 -12.32 -3.58 -1.20
CA VAL A 267 -12.09 -2.28 -0.56
C VAL A 267 -12.36 -2.41 0.94
N LEU A 268 -11.41 -2.00 1.75
CA LEU A 268 -11.54 -2.00 3.20
C LEU A 268 -12.11 -0.66 3.66
N LYS A 269 -13.17 -0.69 4.47
CA LYS A 269 -13.87 0.52 4.94
C LYS A 269 -13.95 0.56 6.44
N GLU A 270 -13.78 1.75 7.02
CA GLU A 270 -14.03 1.99 8.43
C GLU A 270 -15.50 1.65 8.75
N ASP A 271 -15.69 0.84 9.78
CA ASP A 271 -16.99 0.21 10.04
C ASP A 271 -18.09 1.18 10.53
N ASP A 272 -17.73 2.38 10.97
CA ASP A 272 -18.64 3.46 11.38
C ASP A 272 -18.80 4.53 10.28
N ASP A 273 -18.31 4.27 9.06
CA ASP A 273 -18.29 5.19 7.91
C ASP A 273 -17.57 6.52 8.25
N ALA A 274 -16.53 6.42 9.09
CA ALA A 274 -15.72 7.54 9.58
C ALA A 274 -14.47 7.76 8.72
N LEU A 275 -13.88 8.96 8.74
CA LEU A 275 -12.72 9.31 7.92
C LEU A 275 -11.49 8.48 8.30
N VAL A 276 -10.65 8.17 7.30
CA VAL A 276 -9.38 7.48 7.50
C VAL A 276 -8.26 8.26 6.81
N SER A 277 -7.16 8.45 7.53
CA SER A 277 -5.90 8.94 6.97
C SER A 277 -4.79 7.90 7.15
N GLN A 278 -3.88 7.86 6.19
CA GLN A 278 -2.71 7.00 6.14
C GLN A 278 -1.45 7.82 5.84
N ALA A 279 -0.35 7.42 6.46
CA ALA A 279 1.00 7.83 6.05
C ALA A 279 1.86 6.57 6.03
N GLU A 280 2.76 6.44 5.07
CA GLU A 280 3.60 5.23 5.00
C GLU A 280 4.98 5.50 4.40
N HIS A 281 5.93 4.67 4.85
CA HIS A 281 7.25 4.54 4.27
C HIS A 281 7.71 3.09 4.21
N THR A 282 8.61 2.82 3.26
CA THR A 282 9.44 1.60 3.24
C THR A 282 10.82 1.90 3.80
N LEU A 283 11.30 1.00 4.65
CA LEU A 283 12.64 1.04 5.20
C LEU A 283 13.40 -0.27 4.99
N LEU A 284 14.72 -0.17 4.93
CA LEU A 284 15.65 -1.29 5.02
C LEU A 284 16.21 -1.35 6.44
N VAL A 285 16.09 -2.50 7.09
CA VAL A 285 16.72 -2.77 8.39
C VAL A 285 18.16 -3.20 8.14
N THR A 286 19.12 -2.39 8.58
CA THR A 286 20.56 -2.66 8.47
C THR A 286 21.14 -3.15 9.80
N GLU A 287 22.43 -3.51 9.84
CA GLU A 287 23.09 -3.84 11.12
C GLU A 287 23.24 -2.62 12.05
N ASP A 288 23.26 -1.41 11.49
CA ASP A 288 23.58 -0.17 12.21
C ASP A 288 22.34 0.71 12.49
N GLY A 289 21.16 0.37 11.95
CA GLY A 289 19.95 1.17 12.05
C GLY A 289 18.96 0.88 10.91
N VAL A 290 18.12 1.85 10.57
CA VAL A 290 17.20 1.78 9.43
C VAL A 290 17.58 2.79 8.36
N GLU A 291 17.32 2.45 7.11
CA GLU A 291 17.40 3.36 5.96
C GLU A 291 16.01 3.48 5.35
N VAL A 292 15.40 4.68 5.37
CA VAL A 292 14.11 4.93 4.75
C VAL A 292 14.31 5.16 3.26
N THR A 293 13.90 4.21 2.41
CA THR A 293 14.15 4.27 0.96
C THR A 293 13.18 5.18 0.24
N THR A 294 12.03 5.47 0.85
CA THR A 294 11.01 6.37 0.29
C THR A 294 11.00 7.75 0.95
N ALA A 295 12.07 8.14 1.67
CA ALA A 295 12.19 9.46 2.28
C ALA A 295 12.09 10.58 1.22
N GLY A 296 11.39 11.67 1.56
CA GLY A 296 11.08 12.80 0.68
C GLY A 296 9.61 12.91 0.29
N ILE A 297 8.72 12.17 0.98
CA ILE A 297 7.27 12.21 0.78
C ILE A 297 6.63 13.09 1.85
N HIS A 298 6.99 12.87 3.11
CA HIS A 298 6.35 13.54 4.25
C HIS A 298 7.16 14.75 4.70
N GLY A 299 6.49 15.72 5.32
CA GLY A 299 7.11 17.00 5.70
C GLY A 299 8.21 16.91 6.77
N PHE A 300 8.34 15.76 7.43
CA PHE A 300 9.39 15.50 8.43
C PHE A 300 10.65 14.82 7.85
N ASP A 301 10.67 14.53 6.54
CA ASP A 301 11.81 13.88 5.88
C ASP A 301 13.00 14.84 5.61
N ASP A 302 12.82 16.15 5.85
CA ASP A 302 13.77 17.25 5.55
C ASP A 302 14.89 17.48 6.58
#